data_AF-A0A380B0R0-F1
#
_entry.id   AF-A0A380B0R0-F1
#
_cell.length_a   1.000
_cell.length_b   1.000
_cell.length_c   1.000
_cell.angle_alpha   90.00
_cell.angle_beta   90.00
_cell.angle_gamma   90.00
#
_symmetry.space_group_name_H-M   'P 1'
#
loop_
_entity.id
_entity.type
_entity.pdbx_description
1 polymer ?
#
loop_
_entity_poly.entity_id
_entity_poly.type
_entity_poly.pdbx_seq_one_letter_code
_entity_poly.pdbx_strand_id
1 'polypeptide(L)'
;MLNSLALLPLPNIEQWETRSVLKKTAEAHRYLAELKGVAASIPNEAILINTLALQEAKDSSEVENIVTTHDELYKANLFEEAITNPSTKEVQDYAFALKQGFHIARQNKLIRLSDILAIQ
;
A
#
# COMPACT_ATOMS: atom_id res chain seq x y z
N MET A 1 -26.48 -14.34 15.23
CA MET A 1 -25.31 -14.39 16.12
C MET A 1 -24.17 -13.73 15.39
N LEU A 2 -23.65 -12.60 15.88
CA LEU A 2 -22.43 -12.01 15.35
C LEU A 2 -21.31 -13.03 15.61
N ASN A 3 -20.75 -13.62 14.55
CA ASN A 3 -19.54 -14.43 14.66
C ASN A 3 -18.48 -13.55 15.32
N SER A 4 -18.08 -13.87 16.54
CA SER A 4 -17.01 -13.17 17.22
C SER A 4 -15.72 -13.47 16.46
N LEU A 5 -15.21 -12.48 15.73
CA LEU A 5 -13.86 -12.54 15.18
C LEU A 5 -12.89 -12.78 16.34
N ALA A 6 -11.97 -13.72 16.17
CA ALA A 6 -10.96 -14.00 17.19
C ALA A 6 -10.11 -12.73 17.40
N LEU A 7 -9.91 -12.36 18.68
CA LEU A 7 -9.03 -11.24 19.02
C LEU A 7 -7.57 -11.63 18.76
N LEU A 8 -6.77 -10.65 18.36
CA LEU A 8 -5.33 -10.79 18.29
C LEU A 8 -4.71 -10.62 19.70
N PRO A 9 -3.64 -11.35 20.04
CA PRO A 9 -3.00 -12.39 19.23
C PRO A 9 -3.88 -13.65 19.12
N LEU A 10 -3.82 -14.32 17.97
CA LEU A 10 -4.57 -15.56 17.75
C LEU A 10 -4.11 -16.66 18.73
N PRO A 11 -4.98 -17.60 19.13
CA PRO A 11 -4.55 -18.73 19.95
C PRO A 11 -3.54 -19.62 19.19
N ASN A 12 -2.54 -20.15 19.91
CA ASN A 12 -1.51 -21.05 19.39
C ASN A 12 -0.67 -20.49 18.21
N ILE A 13 -0.31 -19.20 18.22
CA ILE A 13 0.48 -18.56 17.13
C ILE A 13 1.77 -19.31 16.76
N GLU A 14 2.40 -20.00 17.71
CA GLU A 14 3.63 -20.79 17.48
C GLU A 14 3.44 -21.90 16.44
N GLN A 15 2.20 -22.41 16.27
CA GLN A 15 1.90 -23.44 15.27
C GLN A 15 2.00 -22.92 13.83
N TRP A 16 1.99 -21.60 13.65
CA TRP A 16 2.05 -20.95 12.34
C TRP A 16 3.50 -20.83 11.85
N GLU A 17 4.49 -20.99 12.73
CA GLU A 17 5.94 -21.05 12.42
C GLU A 17 6.35 -22.40 11.82
N THR A 18 5.59 -22.88 10.84
CA THR A 18 5.91 -24.14 10.16
C THR A 18 7.18 -24.00 9.33
N ARG A 19 7.84 -25.13 9.04
CA ARG A 19 8.99 -25.17 8.12
C ARG A 19 8.70 -24.51 6.77
N SER A 20 7.48 -24.63 6.25
CA SER A 20 7.09 -24.01 4.98
C SER A 20 7.03 -22.49 5.10
N VAL A 21 6.34 -22.00 6.14
CA VAL A 21 6.21 -20.56 6.42
C VAL A 21 7.57 -19.93 6.66
N LEU A 22 8.39 -20.49 7.56
CA LEU A 22 9.71 -19.95 7.89
C LEU A 22 10.66 -19.91 6.68
N LYS A 23 10.61 -20.91 5.79
CA LYS A 23 11.38 -20.88 4.53
C LYS A 23 10.93 -19.73 3.61
N LYS A 24 9.62 -19.48 3.52
CA LYS A 24 9.08 -18.36 2.74
C LYS A 24 9.37 -17.01 3.39
N THR A 25 9.33 -16.92 4.70
CA THR A 25 9.74 -15.72 5.46
C THR A 25 11.20 -15.37 5.16
N ALA A 26 12.11 -16.36 5.15
CA ALA A 26 13.51 -16.12 4.81
C ALA A 26 13.70 -15.62 3.36
N GLU A 27 12.95 -16.19 2.40
CA GLU A 27 12.96 -15.75 1.01
C GLU A 27 12.42 -14.32 0.84
N ALA A 28 11.27 -14.01 1.46
CA ALA A 28 10.67 -12.69 1.44
C ALA A 28 11.59 -11.63 2.09
N HIS A 29 12.18 -11.96 3.25
CA HIS A 29 13.13 -11.08 3.93
C HIS A 29 14.35 -10.76 3.04
N ARG A 30 14.88 -11.75 2.31
CA ARG A 30 16.00 -11.53 1.38
C ARG A 30 15.65 -10.49 0.32
N TYR A 31 14.51 -10.62 -0.34
CA TYR A 31 14.11 -9.67 -1.39
C TYR A 31 13.74 -8.29 -0.84
N LEU A 32 13.14 -8.22 0.36
CA LEU A 32 12.90 -6.95 1.03
C LEU A 32 14.21 -6.23 1.41
N ALA A 33 15.22 -6.99 1.85
CA ALA A 33 16.54 -6.42 2.16
C ALA A 33 17.26 -5.91 0.90
N GLU A 34 17.15 -6.63 -0.21
CA GLU A 34 17.68 -6.21 -1.50
C GLU A 34 17.00 -4.92 -1.98
N LEU A 35 15.67 -4.87 -1.96
CA LEU A 35 14.91 -3.65 -2.28
C LEU A 35 15.32 -2.48 -1.38
N LYS A 36 15.44 -2.69 -0.07
CA LYS A 36 15.88 -1.67 0.88
C LYS A 36 17.28 -1.13 0.53
N GLY A 37 18.21 -2.01 0.16
CA GLY A 37 19.56 -1.64 -0.26
C GLY A 37 19.57 -0.82 -1.55
N VAL A 38 18.83 -1.27 -2.57
CA VAL A 38 18.73 -0.57 -3.88
C VAL A 38 18.04 0.78 -3.71
N ALA A 39 16.92 0.83 -2.99
CA ALA A 39 16.18 2.07 -2.74
C ALA A 39 17.04 3.14 -2.05
N ALA A 40 17.92 2.74 -1.12
CA ALA A 40 18.83 3.66 -0.43
C ALA A 40 19.89 4.30 -1.35
N SER A 41 20.15 3.73 -2.53
CA SER A 41 21.08 4.28 -3.53
C SER A 41 20.43 5.31 -4.47
N ILE A 42 19.11 5.45 -4.44
CA ILE A 42 18.37 6.39 -5.29
C ILE A 42 18.43 7.79 -4.66
N PRO A 43 18.93 8.83 -5.36
CA PRO A 43 19.13 10.16 -4.80
C PRO A 43 17.85 10.84 -4.28
N ASN A 44 16.71 10.50 -4.89
CA ASN A 44 15.41 11.04 -4.50
C ASN A 44 14.38 9.90 -4.36
N GLU A 45 14.15 9.45 -3.13
CA GLU A 45 13.18 8.41 -2.78
C GLU A 45 11.75 8.75 -3.24
N ALA A 46 11.41 10.03 -3.42
CA ALA A 46 10.09 10.45 -3.87
C ALA A 46 9.75 9.92 -5.27
N ILE A 47 10.75 9.67 -6.13
CA ILE A 47 10.53 9.07 -7.44
C ILE A 47 9.92 7.68 -7.28
N LEU A 48 10.52 6.83 -6.45
CA LEU A 48 10.00 5.49 -6.17
C LEU A 48 8.63 5.55 -5.50
N ILE A 49 8.48 6.36 -4.45
CA ILE A 49 7.23 6.42 -3.70
C ILE A 49 6.07 6.85 -4.59
N ASN A 50 6.26 7.86 -5.44
CA ASN A 50 5.19 8.32 -6.33
C ASN A 50 4.80 7.28 -7.38
N THR A 51 5.78 6.63 -8.01
CA THR A 51 5.51 5.62 -9.03
C THR A 51 4.90 4.35 -8.43
N LEU A 52 5.45 3.84 -7.34
CA LEU A 52 4.97 2.61 -6.69
C LEU A 52 3.58 2.81 -6.08
N ALA A 53 3.30 3.96 -5.46
CA ALA A 53 1.98 4.23 -4.89
C ALA A 53 0.89 4.25 -5.95
N LEU A 54 1.18 4.79 -7.14
CA LEU A 54 0.21 4.83 -8.24
C LEU A 54 -0.03 3.44 -8.85
N GLN A 55 1.03 2.64 -9.01
CA GLN A 55 0.92 1.26 -9.49
C GLN A 55 0.12 0.39 -8.52
N GLU A 56 0.45 0.46 -7.23
CA GLU A 56 -0.28 -0.25 -6.17
C GLU A 56 -1.76 0.15 -6.14
N ALA A 57 -2.06 1.44 -6.17
CA ALA A 57 -3.44 1.92 -6.18
C ALA A 57 -4.21 1.38 -7.38
N LYS A 58 -3.63 1.44 -8.58
CA LYS A 58 -4.26 0.92 -9.80
C LYS A 58 -4.52 -0.58 -9.70
N ASP A 59 -3.49 -1.36 -9.32
CA ASP A 59 -3.57 -2.82 -9.31
C ASP A 59 -4.48 -3.32 -8.18
N SER A 60 -4.49 -2.66 -7.01
CA SER A 60 -5.42 -2.96 -5.91
C SER A 60 -6.86 -2.62 -6.29
N SER A 61 -7.10 -1.47 -6.92
CA SER A 61 -8.44 -1.06 -7.37
C SER A 61 -8.98 -1.96 -8.49
N GLU A 62 -8.12 -2.51 -9.35
CA GLU A 62 -8.52 -3.45 -10.40
C GLU A 62 -9.14 -4.74 -9.81
N VAL A 63 -8.63 -5.21 -8.67
CA VAL A 63 -9.22 -6.35 -7.93
C VAL A 63 -10.66 -6.07 -7.47
N GLU A 64 -11.00 -4.81 -7.23
CA GLU A 64 -12.32 -4.36 -6.80
C GLU A 64 -13.24 -3.96 -7.98
N ASN A 65 -12.83 -4.25 -9.23
CA ASN A 65 -13.51 -3.87 -10.48
C ASN A 65 -13.51 -2.36 -10.78
N ILE A 66 -12.60 -1.60 -10.17
CA ILE A 66 -12.36 -0.19 -10.47
C ILE A 66 -11.23 -0.12 -11.49
N VAL A 67 -11.59 -0.06 -12.77
CA VAL A 67 -10.62 -0.15 -13.87
C VAL A 67 -10.34 1.24 -14.46
N THR A 68 -9.06 1.56 -14.61
CA THR A 68 -8.55 2.75 -15.31
C THR A 68 -7.22 2.42 -15.96
N THR A 69 -6.72 3.31 -16.81
CA THR A 69 -5.43 3.15 -17.50
C THR A 69 -4.34 4.02 -16.89
N HIS A 70 -3.07 3.64 -17.11
CA HIS A 70 -1.93 4.47 -16.72
C HIS A 70 -1.99 5.87 -17.35
N ASP A 71 -2.38 5.96 -18.62
CA ASP A 71 -2.47 7.25 -19.33
C ASP A 71 -3.51 8.18 -18.70
N GLU A 72 -4.68 7.65 -18.32
CA GLU A 72 -5.71 8.41 -17.61
C GLU A 72 -5.21 8.90 -16.25
N LEU A 73 -4.51 8.03 -15.50
CA LEU A 73 -3.93 8.37 -14.21
C LEU A 73 -2.85 9.45 -14.30
N TYR A 74 -1.95 9.37 -15.29
CA TYR A 74 -0.92 10.38 -15.51
C TYR A 74 -1.53 11.72 -15.92
N LYS A 75 -2.56 11.71 -16.77
CA LYS A 75 -3.29 12.94 -17.15
C LYS A 75 -3.98 13.57 -15.94
N ALA A 76 -4.68 12.76 -15.13
CA ALA A 76 -5.36 13.21 -13.92
C ALA A 76 -4.40 13.85 -12.91
N ASN A 77 -3.18 13.32 -12.77
CA ASN A 77 -2.16 13.87 -11.87
C ASN A 77 -1.54 15.19 -12.37
N LEU A 78 -1.63 15.49 -13.67
CA LEU A 78 -1.11 16.73 -14.27
C LEU A 78 -2.19 17.81 -14.44
N PHE A 79 -3.44 17.39 -14.63
CA PHE A 79 -4.57 18.27 -14.93
C PHE A 79 -5.78 17.83 -14.11
N GLU A 80 -6.10 18.55 -13.04
CA GLU A 80 -7.28 18.28 -12.20
C GLU A 80 -8.59 18.34 -13.01
N GLU A 81 -8.63 19.19 -14.05
CA GLU A 81 -9.76 19.31 -14.99
C GLU A 81 -9.94 18.09 -15.90
N ALA A 82 -8.93 17.21 -16.00
CA ALA A 82 -8.97 15.99 -16.81
C ALA A 82 -9.59 14.79 -16.07
N ILE A 83 -9.97 14.94 -14.80
CA ILE A 83 -10.67 13.91 -14.03
C ILE A 83 -12.13 13.84 -14.49
N THR A 84 -12.36 13.16 -15.61
CA THR A 84 -13.69 12.95 -16.18
C THR A 84 -14.29 11.59 -15.79
N ASN A 85 -13.44 10.65 -15.37
CA ASN A 85 -13.82 9.27 -15.04
C ASN A 85 -13.77 9.05 -13.50
N PRO A 86 -14.89 8.65 -12.87
CA PRO A 86 -14.94 8.29 -11.45
C PRO A 86 -13.91 7.23 -11.04
N SER A 87 -13.65 6.22 -11.89
CA SER A 87 -12.67 5.17 -11.58
C SER A 87 -11.24 5.71 -11.49
N THR A 88 -10.89 6.66 -12.37
CA THR A 88 -9.59 7.34 -12.33
C THR A 88 -9.46 8.17 -11.06
N LYS A 89 -10.54 8.84 -10.64
CA LYS A 89 -10.58 9.61 -9.39
C LYS A 89 -10.36 8.73 -8.18
N GLU A 90 -11.05 7.59 -8.11
CA GLU A 90 -10.96 6.65 -6.99
C GLU A 90 -9.54 6.08 -6.83
N VAL A 91 -8.89 5.72 -7.94
CA VAL A 91 -7.49 5.28 -7.91
C VAL A 91 -6.52 6.40 -7.48
N GLN A 92 -6.77 7.65 -7.90
CA GLN A 92 -5.98 8.80 -7.42
C GLN A 92 -6.18 9.05 -5.93
N ASP A 93 -7.43 8.99 -5.45
CA ASP A 93 -7.78 9.16 -4.05
C ASP A 93 -7.10 8.06 -3.20
N TYR A 94 -7.07 6.81 -3.66
CA TYR A 94 -6.31 5.72 -3.04
C TYR A 94 -4.81 6.03 -2.99
N ALA A 95 -4.20 6.42 -4.12
CA ALA A 95 -2.78 6.74 -4.17
C ALA A 95 -2.41 7.90 -3.23
N PHE A 96 -3.30 8.89 -3.09
CA PHE A 96 -3.17 9.99 -2.14
C PHE A 96 -3.24 9.48 -0.69
N ALA A 97 -4.26 8.69 -0.35
CA ALA A 97 -4.43 8.08 0.97
C ALA A 97 -3.21 7.24 1.38
N LEU A 98 -2.66 6.44 0.47
CA LEU A 98 -1.46 5.63 0.70
C LEU A 98 -0.24 6.50 1.03
N LYS A 99 0.00 7.56 0.26
CA LYS A 99 1.10 8.51 0.51
C LYS A 99 0.92 9.26 1.84
N GLN A 100 -0.31 9.67 2.15
CA GLN A 100 -0.65 10.34 3.40
C GLN A 100 -0.40 9.41 4.60
N GLY A 101 -0.85 8.17 4.52
CA GLY A 101 -0.62 7.14 5.54
C GLY A 101 0.85 6.85 5.75
N PHE A 102 1.63 6.75 4.67
CA PHE A 102 3.09 6.62 4.74
C PHE A 102 3.74 7.80 5.47
N HIS A 103 3.33 9.04 5.16
CA HIS A 103 3.87 10.23 5.81
C HIS A 103 3.56 10.24 7.31
N ILE A 104 2.31 9.97 7.69
CA ILE A 104 1.88 9.88 9.08
C ILE A 104 2.68 8.81 9.83
N ALA A 105 2.80 7.61 9.27
CA ALA A 105 3.56 6.52 9.88
C ALA A 105 5.06 6.87 10.01
N ARG A 106 5.64 7.55 9.02
CA ARG A 106 7.05 7.98 9.05
C ARG A 106 7.30 9.06 10.10
N GLN A 107 6.35 9.95 10.34
CA GLN A 107 6.43 10.99 11.36
C GLN A 107 6.21 10.43 12.76
N ASN A 108 5.11 9.68 12.97
CA ASN A 108 4.68 9.22 14.29
C ASN A 108 5.42 7.96 14.76
N LYS A 109 6.05 7.22 13.83
CA LYS A 109 6.69 5.91 14.07
C LYS A 109 5.74 4.84 14.62
N LEU A 110 4.44 5.10 14.55
CA LEU A 110 3.35 4.24 15.02
C LEU A 110 2.17 4.42 14.06
N ILE A 111 1.37 3.37 13.93
CA ILE A 111 0.09 3.40 13.20
C ILE A 111 -1.02 3.24 14.24
N ARG A 112 -1.85 4.28 14.39
CA ARG A 112 -2.97 4.32 15.33
C ARG A 112 -4.28 4.24 14.58
N LEU A 113 -5.37 3.91 15.29
CA LEU A 113 -6.72 3.93 14.72
C LEU A 113 -7.06 5.29 14.08
N SER A 114 -6.67 6.40 14.72
CA SER A 114 -6.87 7.74 14.16
C SER A 114 -6.16 7.96 12.83
N ASP A 115 -5.01 7.30 12.64
CA ASP A 115 -4.22 7.43 11.41
C ASP A 115 -4.88 6.66 10.27
N ILE A 116 -5.50 5.50 10.57
CA ILE A 116 -6.31 4.73 9.62
C ILE A 116 -7.56 5.51 9.22
N LEU A 117 -8.29 6.07 10.19
CA LEU A 117 -9.49 6.87 9.93
C LEU A 117 -9.20 8.14 9.11
N ALA A 118 -7.98 8.68 9.19
CA ALA A 118 -7.59 9.87 8.46
C ALA A 118 -7.30 9.61 6.96
N ILE A 119 -7.10 8.35 6.56
CA ILE A 119 -6.78 7.97 5.18
C ILE A 119 -7.90 7.16 4.52
N GLN A 120 -9.05 7.01 5.19
CA GLN A 120 -10.26 6.40 4.64
C GLN A 120 -11.15 7.42 3.95
#